data_AF-A0A941SJF1-F1
#
_entry.id   AF-A0A941SJF1-F1
#
_cell.length_a   1.000
_cell.length_b   1.000
_cell.length_c   1.000
_cell.angle_alpha   90.00
_cell.angle_beta   90.00
_cell.angle_gamma   90.00
#
_symmetry.space_group_name_H-M   'P 1'
#
loop_
_entity.id
_entity.type
_entity.pdbx_description
1 polymer ?
#
loop_
_entity_poly.entity_id
_entity_poly.type
_entity_poly.pdbx_seq_one_letter_code
_entity_poly.pdbx_strand_id
1 'polypeptide(L)'
;MRPYLAQGAGMAIEDAVEVGRVLAQALDPALDVATMLARYAQNRWQRVARVQRRSARNGLIFHAEGPLRWGRDAALKAIGSRLLDQPWLYAGA
;
A
#
# COMPACT_ATOMS: atom_id res chain seq x y z
N MET A 1 6.95 0.96 -7.23
CA MET A 1 5.66 1.69 -7.15
C MET A 1 5.89 3.18 -7.41
N ARG A 2 4.92 3.94 -7.92
CA ARG A 2 5.08 5.41 -8.05
C ARG A 2 5.07 6.09 -6.68
N PRO A 3 5.71 7.25 -6.48
CA PRO A 3 5.84 7.89 -5.17
C PRO A 3 4.61 8.71 -4.72
N TYR A 4 3.43 8.54 -5.33
CA TYR A 4 2.23 9.37 -5.04
C TYR A 4 1.42 8.96 -3.80
N LEU A 5 2.00 8.11 -2.96
CA LEU A 5 1.54 7.81 -1.59
C LEU A 5 2.70 7.82 -0.57
N ALA A 6 3.94 8.04 -1.00
CA ALA A 6 5.14 7.94 -0.16
C ALA A 6 5.27 6.60 0.62
N GLN A 7 4.75 5.50 0.08
CA GLN A 7 4.72 4.18 0.77
C GLN A 7 5.77 3.18 0.31
N GLY A 8 6.73 3.58 -0.53
CA GLY A 8 7.78 2.66 -1.01
C GLY A 8 8.52 1.99 0.15
N ALA A 9 9.12 2.81 1.00
CA ALA A 9 9.82 2.36 2.20
C ALA A 9 8.87 1.74 3.23
N GLY A 10 7.68 2.32 3.44
CA GLY A 10 6.70 1.79 4.38
C GLY A 10 6.31 0.34 4.09
N MET A 11 6.03 0.01 2.81
CA MET A 11 5.73 -1.37 2.41
C MET A 11 6.92 -2.30 2.63
N ALA A 12 8.15 -1.85 2.34
CA ALA A 12 9.35 -2.66 2.57
C ALA A 12 9.57 -2.97 4.07
N ILE A 13 9.30 -2.00 4.95
CA ILE A 13 9.38 -2.21 6.41
C ILE A 13 8.33 -3.22 6.86
N GLU A 14 7.08 -3.09 6.40
CA GLU A 14 6.03 -4.07 6.70
C GLU A 14 6.35 -5.47 6.16
N ASP A 15 6.93 -5.56 4.97
CA ASP A 15 7.37 -6.83 4.38
C ASP A 15 8.49 -7.46 5.22
N ALA A 16 9.46 -6.66 5.69
CA ALA A 16 10.53 -7.15 6.57
C ALA A 16 9.98 -7.72 7.90
N VAL A 17 9.00 -7.05 8.50
CA VAL A 17 8.32 -7.53 9.71
C VAL A 17 7.60 -8.86 9.44
N GLU A 18 6.86 -8.97 8.35
CA GLU A 18 6.11 -10.19 8.02
C GLU A 18 7.03 -11.35 7.64
N VAL A 19 8.07 -11.12 6.85
CA VAL A 19 9.07 -12.14 6.50
C VAL A 19 9.75 -12.66 7.77
N GLY A 20 10.18 -11.77 8.66
CA GLY A 20 10.76 -12.17 9.95
C GLY A 20 9.80 -13.04 10.77
N ARG A 21 8.52 -12.67 10.81
CA ARG A 21 7.47 -13.42 11.53
C ARG A 21 7.22 -14.81 10.94
N VAL A 22 7.17 -14.97 9.62
CA VAL A 22 6.95 -16.30 9.00
C VAL A 22 8.21 -17.17 9.07
N LEU A 23 9.40 -16.60 8.90
CA LEU A 23 10.64 -17.38 8.96
C LEU A 23 10.96 -17.84 10.39
N ALA A 24 10.54 -17.10 11.43
CA ALA A 24 10.62 -17.56 12.80
C ALA A 24 9.83 -18.87 13.05
N GLN A 25 8.78 -19.14 12.28
CA GLN A 25 8.03 -20.41 12.37
C GLN A 25 8.78 -21.57 11.71
N ALA A 26 9.59 -21.31 10.69
CA ALA A 26 10.45 -22.32 10.05
C ALA A 26 11.67 -22.73 10.90
N LEU A 27 11.76 -22.25 12.15
CA LEU A 27 12.66 -22.83 13.16
C LEU A 27 12.15 -24.18 13.66
N ASP A 28 10.85 -24.45 13.52
CA ASP A 28 10.29 -25.78 13.70
C ASP A 28 10.66 -26.67 12.50
N PRO A 29 11.36 -27.81 12.70
CA PRO A 29 11.73 -28.73 11.64
C PRO A 29 10.54 -29.29 10.83
N ALA A 30 9.33 -29.23 11.38
CA ALA A 30 8.11 -29.65 10.69
C ALA A 30 7.63 -28.65 9.63
N LEU A 31 8.16 -27.42 9.60
CA LEU A 31 7.74 -26.35 8.70
C LEU A 31 8.90 -25.93 7.79
N ASP A 32 8.71 -26.08 6.48
CA ASP A 32 9.73 -25.71 5.51
C ASP A 32 9.68 -24.21 5.12
N VAL A 33 10.85 -23.69 4.72
CA VAL A 33 11.04 -22.28 4.34
C VAL A 33 10.19 -21.89 3.13
N ALA A 34 10.03 -22.76 2.14
CA ALA A 34 9.28 -22.43 0.93
C ALA A 34 7.80 -22.22 1.25
N THR A 35 7.22 -23.06 2.10
CA THR A 35 5.85 -22.91 2.62
C THR A 35 5.71 -21.60 3.40
N MET A 36 6.69 -21.22 4.23
CA MET A 36 6.64 -19.95 4.97
C MET A 36 6.73 -18.73 4.05
N LEU A 37 7.57 -18.77 3.01
CA LEU A 37 7.65 -17.70 2.01
C LEU A 37 6.35 -17.57 1.21
N ALA A 38 5.69 -18.68 0.89
CA ALA A 38 4.36 -18.65 0.26
C ALA A 38 3.32 -17.99 1.18
N ARG A 39 3.37 -18.25 2.50
CA ARG A 39 2.50 -17.58 3.49
C ARG A 39 2.77 -16.08 3.55
N TYR A 40 4.03 -15.66 3.59
CA TYR A 40 4.39 -14.24 3.50
C TYR A 40 3.76 -13.58 2.26
N ALA A 41 3.94 -14.20 1.09
CA ALA A 41 3.39 -13.67 -0.16
C ALA A 41 1.87 -13.52 -0.06
N GLN A 42 1.18 -14.55 0.47
CA GLN A 42 -0.28 -14.55 0.65
C GLN A 42 -0.77 -13.47 1.62
N ASN A 43 -0.03 -13.21 2.69
CA ASN A 43 -0.40 -12.20 3.69
C ASN A 43 -0.19 -10.77 3.20
N ARG A 44 0.75 -10.54 2.26
CA ARG A 44 1.19 -9.20 1.87
C ARG A 44 0.69 -8.73 0.51
N TRP A 45 0.47 -9.63 -0.45
CA TRP A 45 0.24 -9.23 -1.84
C TRP A 45 -0.97 -8.30 -2.02
N GLN A 46 -2.07 -8.55 -1.31
CA GLN A 46 -3.29 -7.74 -1.44
C GLN A 46 -3.07 -6.30 -0.96
N ARG A 47 -2.36 -6.15 0.17
CA ARG A 47 -2.03 -4.85 0.74
C ARG A 47 -1.11 -4.07 -0.19
N VAL A 48 -0.01 -4.68 -0.63
CA VAL A 48 0.95 -4.05 -1.55
C VAL A 48 0.27 -3.68 -2.87
N ALA A 49 -0.55 -4.57 -3.44
CA ALA A 49 -1.30 -4.30 -4.67
C ALA A 49 -2.29 -3.14 -4.51
N ARG A 50 -3.00 -3.05 -3.38
CA ARG A 50 -3.91 -1.92 -3.08
C ARG A 50 -3.14 -0.59 -3.03
N VAL A 51 -1.99 -0.57 -2.37
CA VAL A 51 -1.12 0.63 -2.29
C VAL A 51 -0.62 1.02 -3.68
N GLN A 52 -0.15 0.07 -4.49
CA GLN A 52 0.32 0.34 -5.85
C GLN A 52 -0.79 0.91 -6.74
N ARG A 53 -1.97 0.29 -6.77
CA ARG A 53 -3.13 0.79 -7.53
C ARG A 53 -3.53 2.21 -7.11
N ARG A 54 -3.58 2.46 -5.80
CA ARG A 54 -3.96 3.77 -5.26
C ARG A 54 -2.90 4.84 -5.60
N SER A 55 -1.61 4.50 -5.52
CA SER A 55 -0.52 5.39 -5.93
C SER A 55 -0.59 5.71 -7.43
N ALA A 56 -0.82 4.72 -8.29
CA ALA A 56 -0.98 4.96 -9.73
C ALA A 56 -2.16 5.92 -10.02
N ARG A 57 -3.31 5.69 -9.37
CA ARG A 57 -4.48 6.58 -9.47
C ARG A 57 -4.18 8.00 -8.97
N ASN A 58 -3.49 8.14 -7.84
CA ASN A 58 -3.11 9.46 -7.34
C ASN A 58 -2.20 10.20 -8.33
N GLY A 59 -1.33 9.49 -9.05
CA GLY A 59 -0.53 10.08 -10.14
C GLY A 59 -1.39 10.75 -11.20
N LEU A 60 -2.47 10.10 -11.64
CA LEU A 60 -3.42 10.65 -12.61
C LEU A 60 -4.17 11.87 -12.04
N ILE A 61 -4.59 11.81 -10.77
CA ILE A 61 -5.35 12.89 -10.13
C ILE A 61 -4.46 14.12 -9.91
N PHE A 62 -3.23 13.93 -9.41
CA PHE A 62 -2.31 15.01 -9.13
C PHE A 62 -1.88 15.75 -10.41
N HIS A 63 -1.75 15.02 -11.52
CA HIS A 63 -1.42 15.58 -12.84
C HIS A 63 -2.66 15.72 -13.73
N ALA A 64 -3.85 15.85 -13.16
CA ALA A 64 -5.07 16.02 -13.94
C ALA A 64 -5.03 17.31 -14.77
N GLU A 65 -5.35 17.18 -16.05
CA GLU A 65 -5.44 18.27 -17.03
C GLU A 65 -6.87 18.43 -17.53
N GLY A 66 -7.13 19.54 -18.26
CA GLY A 66 -8.42 19.79 -18.90
C GLY A 66 -9.61 19.74 -17.93
N PRO A 67 -10.76 19.17 -18.35
CA PRO A 67 -11.95 19.08 -17.50
C PRO A 67 -11.74 18.31 -16.19
N LEU A 68 -10.85 17.30 -16.18
CA LEU A 68 -10.57 16.52 -14.97
C LEU A 68 -9.90 17.38 -13.88
N ARG A 69 -9.06 18.34 -14.29
CA ARG A 69 -8.46 19.34 -13.40
C ARG A 69 -9.53 20.16 -12.67
N TRP A 70 -10.54 20.64 -13.40
CA TRP A 70 -11.62 21.43 -12.83
C TRP A 70 -12.44 20.64 -11.83
N GLY A 71 -12.77 19.38 -12.15
CA GLY A 71 -13.47 18.49 -11.23
C GLY A 71 -12.68 18.25 -9.94
N ARG A 72 -11.37 17.99 -10.04
CA ARG A 72 -10.48 17.85 -8.89
C ARG A 72 -10.46 19.12 -8.03
N ASP A 73 -10.27 20.29 -8.64
CA ASP A 73 -10.15 21.56 -7.92
C ASP A 73 -11.46 21.94 -7.21
N ALA A 74 -12.60 21.70 -7.86
CA ALA A 74 -13.92 21.89 -7.26
C ALA A 74 -14.13 20.94 -6.06
N ALA A 75 -13.80 19.66 -6.22
CA ALA A 75 -13.91 18.67 -5.15
C ALA A 75 -13.01 19.01 -3.95
N LEU A 76 -11.77 19.44 -4.19
CA LEU A 76 -10.86 19.89 -3.14
C LEU A 76 -11.36 21.13 -2.42
N LYS A 77 -11.94 22.11 -3.13
CA LYS A 77 -12.53 23.31 -2.51
C LYS A 77 -13.75 22.99 -1.65
N ALA A 78 -14.59 22.05 -2.08
CA ALA A 78 -15.82 21.71 -1.39
C ALA A 78 -15.61 20.77 -0.20
N ILE A 79 -14.76 19.75 -0.35
CA ILE A 79 -14.58 18.67 0.64
C ILE A 79 -13.35 18.91 1.53
N GLY A 80 -12.35 19.62 1.02
CA GLY A 80 -11.09 19.87 1.72
C GLY A 80 -10.22 18.62 1.85
N SER A 81 -9.38 18.60 2.90
CA SER A 81 -8.38 17.55 3.15
C SER A 81 -8.97 16.16 3.35
N ARG A 82 -10.24 16.05 3.77
CA ARG A 82 -10.95 14.76 3.94
C ARG A 82 -10.96 13.91 2.67
N LEU A 83 -10.88 14.54 1.49
CA LEU A 83 -10.80 13.84 0.21
C LEU A 83 -9.50 13.03 0.05
N LEU A 84 -8.45 13.42 0.77
CA LEU A 84 -7.11 12.84 0.70
C LEU A 84 -6.89 11.73 1.74
N ASP A 85 -7.75 11.63 2.75
CA ASP A 85 -7.61 10.70 3.86
C ASP A 85 -7.47 9.24 3.39
N GLN A 86 -6.53 8.52 4.01
CA GLN A 86 -6.29 7.09 3.79
C GLN A 86 -6.24 6.35 5.13
N PRO A 87 -7.35 6.30 5.91
CA PRO A 87 -7.33 5.65 7.22
C PRO A 87 -6.92 4.18 7.12
N TRP A 88 -7.38 3.46 6.09
CA TRP A 88 -7.00 2.07 5.83
C TRP A 88 -5.49 1.86 5.64
N LEU A 89 -4.75 2.90 5.25
CA LEU A 89 -3.32 2.82 5.02
C LEU A 89 -2.53 3.01 6.33
N TYR A 90 -3.01 3.91 7.19
CA TYR A 90 -2.30 4.38 8.39
C TYR A 90 -2.86 3.86 9.72
N ALA A 91 -3.98 3.15 9.73
CA ALA A 91 -4.61 2.62 10.95
C ALA A 91 -3.83 1.46 11.63
N GLY A 92 -2.61 1.18 11.20
CA GLY A 92 -1.88 -0.04 11.59
C GLY A 92 -2.34 -1.28 10.81
N ALA A 93 -1.56 -2.35 10.90
CA ALA A 93 -1.93 -3.68 10.43
C ALA A 93 -2.48 -4.51 11.60
#